data_AF-R5CUP7-F1
#
_entry.id   AF-R5CUP7-F1
#
_cell.length_a   1.000
_cell.length_b   1.000
_cell.length_c   1.000
_cell.angle_alpha   90.00
_cell.angle_beta   90.00
_cell.angle_gamma   90.00
#
_symmetry.space_group_name_H-M   'P 1'
#
loop_
_entity.id
_entity.type
_entity.pdbx_description
1 polymer ?
#
loop_
_entity_poly.entity_id
_entity_poly.type
_entity_poly.pdbx_seq_one_letter_code
_entity_poly.pdbx_strand_id
1 'polypeptide(L)'
;MKKFYIDKVYNAYVGLDAKQRKDLICQLNSLDIPVTKIEAYTYPEAPGIRHLFFYLKGSKQPVPYFLLEEEILQMFTTELYKLLV
;
A
#
# COMPACT_ATOMS: atom_id res chain seq x y z
N MET A 1 -12.85 -14.79 6.38
CA MET A 1 -13.00 -13.60 5.52
C MET A 1 -11.77 -12.72 5.71
N LYS A 2 -11.01 -12.44 4.65
CA LYS A 2 -9.95 -11.43 4.69
C LYS A 2 -10.63 -10.08 5.00
N LYS A 3 -10.43 -9.55 6.21
CA LYS A 3 -10.92 -8.21 6.57
C LYS A 3 -9.91 -7.21 6.05
N PHE A 4 -10.09 -6.79 4.81
CA PHE A 4 -9.33 -5.72 4.19
C PHE A 4 -9.77 -4.38 4.78
N TYR A 5 -9.15 -3.95 5.89
CA TYR A 5 -9.43 -2.64 6.50
C TYR A 5 -8.79 -1.50 5.70
N ILE A 6 -9.25 -1.31 4.47
CA ILE A 6 -8.67 -0.35 3.54
C ILE A 6 -8.69 1.07 4.09
N ASP A 7 -9.72 1.48 4.86
CA ASP A 7 -9.78 2.83 5.41
C ASP A 7 -8.63 3.15 6.36
N LYS A 8 -8.30 2.20 7.25
CA LYS A 8 -7.20 2.38 8.21
C LYS A 8 -5.86 2.45 7.50
N VAL A 9 -5.64 1.51 6.58
CA VAL A 9 -4.39 1.40 5.82
C VAL A 9 -4.20 2.58 4.88
N TYR A 10 -5.28 3.03 4.22
CA TYR A 10 -5.27 4.21 3.38
C TYR A 10 -4.90 5.45 4.17
N ASN A 11 -5.58 5.70 5.30
CA ASN A 11 -5.32 6.87 6.15
C ASN A 11 -3.88 6.86 6.69
N ALA A 12 -3.39 5.70 7.12
CA ALA A 12 -2.00 5.53 7.53
C ALA A 12 -1.02 5.91 6.41
N TYR A 13 -1.23 5.37 5.20
CA TYR A 13 -0.35 5.63 4.07
C TYR A 13 -0.38 7.09 3.60
N VAL A 14 -1.56 7.70 3.48
CA VAL A 14 -1.65 9.11 3.06
C VAL A 14 -1.10 10.07 4.11
N GLY A 15 -1.09 9.68 5.38
CA GLY A 15 -0.48 10.41 6.48
C GLY A 15 1.05 10.43 6.47
N LEU A 16 1.69 9.51 5.73
CA LEU A 16 3.14 9.50 5.59
C LEU A 16 3.65 10.66 4.74
N ASP A 17 4.77 11.25 5.15
CA ASP A 17 5.52 12.20 4.34
C ASP A 17 6.28 11.53 3.17
N ALA A 18 6.89 12.33 2.29
CA ALA A 18 7.59 11.81 1.12
C ALA A 18 8.80 10.92 1.48
N LYS A 19 9.50 11.20 2.58
CA LYS A 19 10.65 10.43 3.04
C LYS A 19 10.16 9.08 3.60
N GLN A 20 9.16 9.09 4.47
CA GLN A 20 8.57 7.88 5.03
C GLN A 20 8.00 6.96 3.94
N ARG A 21 7.36 7.51 2.90
CA ARG A 21 6.89 6.70 1.76
C ARG A 21 8.04 6.05 0.99
N LYS A 22 9.16 6.76 0.84
CA LYS A 22 10.36 6.19 0.21
C LYS A 22 10.97 5.10 1.08
N ASP A 23 11.09 5.34 2.38
CA ASP A 23 11.63 4.38 3.35
C ASP A 23 10.76 3.11 3.40
N LEU A 24 9.43 3.26 3.38
CA LEU A 24 8.49 2.14 3.27
C LEU A 24 8.76 1.31 2.01
N ILE A 25 8.88 1.94 0.84
CA ILE A 25 9.19 1.23 -0.41
C ILE A 25 10.54 0.51 -0.32
N CYS A 26 11.56 1.14 0.27
CA CYS A 26 12.86 0.49 0.49
C CYS A 26 12.74 -0.75 1.39
N GLN A 27 11.99 -0.66 2.49
CA GLN A 27 11.73 -1.77 3.40
C GLN A 27 11.01 -2.93 2.70
N LEU A 28 9.98 -2.64 1.91
CA LEU A 28 9.27 -3.67 1.12
C LEU A 28 10.21 -4.37 0.14
N ASN A 29 11.05 -3.61 -0.56
CA ASN A 29 12.03 -4.20 -1.48
C ASN A 29 13.09 -5.05 -0.75
N SER A 30 13.48 -4.69 0.47
CA SER A 30 14.38 -5.51 1.30
C SER A 30 13.74 -6.80 1.83
N LEU A 31 12.41 -6.90 1.77
CA LEU A 31 11.62 -8.10 2.05
C LEU A 31 11.26 -8.86 0.76
N ASP A 32 11.99 -8.62 -0.33
CA ASP A 32 11.76 -9.22 -1.64
C ASP A 32 10.38 -8.91 -2.27
N ILE A 33 9.70 -7.85 -1.80
CA ILE A 33 8.46 -7.35 -2.40
C ILE A 33 8.82 -6.21 -3.36
N PRO A 34 8.78 -6.42 -4.69
CA PRO A 34 9.38 -5.51 -5.65
C PRO A 34 8.48 -4.30 -5.96
N VAL A 35 8.04 -3.57 -4.94
CA VAL A 35 7.20 -2.37 -5.06
C VAL A 35 8.05 -1.19 -5.53
N THR A 36 7.59 -0.51 -6.57
CA THR A 36 8.23 0.68 -7.14
C THR A 36 7.49 1.96 -6.82
N LYS A 37 6.16 1.88 -6.67
CA LYS A 37 5.28 3.00 -6.32
C LYS A 37 4.04 2.45 -5.62
N ILE A 38 3.51 3.23 -4.67
CA ILE A 38 2.18 3.04 -4.10
C ILE A 38 1.40 4.31 -4.39
N GLU A 39 0.15 4.17 -4.82
CA GLU A 39 -0.71 5.28 -5.18
C GLU A 39 -2.03 5.20 -4.44
N ALA A 40 -2.34 6.26 -3.70
CA ALA A 40 -3.62 6.45 -3.05
C ALA A 40 -4.61 7.07 -4.04
N TYR A 41 -5.74 6.40 -4.23
CA TYR A 41 -6.76 6.80 -5.19
C TYR A 41 -8.14 6.81 -4.55
N THR A 42 -8.93 7.81 -4.90
CA THR A 42 -10.36 7.91 -4.56
C THR A 42 -11.15 8.11 -5.84
N TYR A 43 -12.28 7.42 -5.96
CA TYR A 43 -13.15 7.49 -7.12
C TYR A 43 -14.02 8.77 -7.04
N PRO A 44 -13.86 9.74 -7.96
CA PRO A 44 -14.66 10.97 -7.94
C PRO A 44 -16.17 10.70 -8.01
N GLU A 45 -16.57 9.67 -8.74
CA GLU A 45 -17.94 9.21 -8.92
C GLU A 45 -18.50 8.44 -7.71
N ALA A 46 -17.63 8.00 -6.79
CA ALA A 46 -18.02 7.27 -5.59
C ALA A 46 -17.26 7.78 -4.34
N PRO A 47 -17.66 8.96 -3.82
CA PRO A 47 -17.08 9.53 -2.61
C PRO A 47 -17.19 8.53 -1.45
N GLY A 48 -16.04 8.18 -0.85
CA GLY A 48 -15.95 7.21 0.24
C GLY A 48 -15.31 5.88 -0.17
N ILE A 49 -15.19 5.58 -1.46
CA ILE A 49 -14.41 4.44 -1.92
C ILE A 49 -12.94 4.85 -2.03
N ARG A 50 -12.07 4.13 -1.32
CA ARG A 50 -10.64 4.38 -1.23
C ARG A 50 -9.86 3.18 -1.72
N HIS A 51 -8.76 3.45 -2.43
CA HIS A 51 -7.88 2.43 -2.99
C HIS A 51 -6.41 2.72 -2.76
N LEU A 52 -5.62 1.66 -2.65
CA LEU A 52 -4.17 1.72 -2.84
C LEU A 52 -3.79 0.84 -4.03
N PHE A 53 -3.06 1.41 -4.98
CA PHE A 53 -2.50 0.73 -6.14
C PHE A 53 -1.01 0.52 -5.97
N PHE A 54 -0.55 -0.71 -6.19
CA PHE A 54 0.84 -1.13 -6.06
C PHE A 54 1.46 -1.35 -7.44
N TYR A 55 2.51 -0.62 -7.74
CA TYR A 55 3.26 -0.80 -8.97
C TYR A 55 4.42 -1.74 -8.68
N LEU A 56 4.33 -2.98 -9.16
CA LEU A 56 5.36 -4.00 -8.97
C LEU A 56 6.33 -4.00 -10.15
N LYS A 57 7.62 -4.19 -9.88
CA LYS A 57 8.66 -4.31 -10.92
C LYS A 57 8.30 -5.48 -11.85
N GLY A 58 8.25 -5.21 -13.15
CA GLY A 58 7.89 -6.22 -14.16
C GLY A 58 6.39 -6.38 -14.41
N SER A 59 5.51 -5.78 -13.58
CA SER A 59 4.08 -5.71 -13.88
C SER A 59 3.77 -4.59 -14.85
N LYS A 60 2.90 -4.86 -15.84
CA LYS A 60 2.39 -3.84 -16.78
C LYS A 60 1.25 -3.00 -16.19
N GLN A 61 0.59 -3.49 -15.16
CA GLN A 61 -0.58 -2.86 -14.55
C GLN A 61 -0.39 -2.74 -13.03
N PRO A 62 -0.91 -1.67 -12.41
CA PRO A 62 -0.91 -1.57 -10.96
C PRO A 62 -1.80 -2.66 -10.35
N VAL A 63 -1.33 -3.27 -9.27
CA VAL A 63 -2.07 -4.27 -8.51
C VAL A 63 -2.89 -3.56 -7.43
N PRO A 64 -4.22 -3.68 -7.45
CA PRO A 64 -5.09 -3.16 -6.39
C PRO A 64 -4.81 -3.85 -5.05
N TYR A 65 -4.88 -3.11 -3.93
CA TYR A 65 -4.67 -3.63 -2.57
C TYR A 65 -5.41 -4.96 -2.29
N PHE A 66 -6.68 -5.07 -2.65
CA PHE A 66 -7.48 -6.27 -2.39
C PHE A 66 -7.09 -7.48 -3.26
N LEU A 67 -6.30 -7.29 -4.32
CA LEU A 67 -5.75 -8.35 -5.17
C LEU A 67 -4.34 -8.78 -4.75
N LEU A 68 -3.73 -8.11 -3.77
CA LEU A 68 -2.44 -8.55 -3.24
C LEU A 68 -2.58 -9.88 -2.50
N GLU A 69 -1.52 -10.68 -2.58
CA GLU A 69 -1.38 -11.89 -1.77
C GLU A 69 -1.40 -11.53 -0.27
N GLU A 70 -1.91 -12.43 0.56
CA GLU A 70 -2.11 -12.17 1.98
C GLU A 70 -0.80 -11.89 2.71
N GLU A 71 0.26 -12.59 2.34
CA GLU A 71 1.60 -12.39 2.87
C GLU A 71 2.13 -10.99 2.56
N ILE A 72 2.01 -10.54 1.30
CA ILE A 72 2.39 -9.19 0.89
C ILE A 72 1.59 -8.14 1.65
N LEU A 73 0.29 -8.36 1.85
CA LEU A 73 -0.56 -7.47 2.64
C LEU A 73 -0.13 -7.37 4.09
N GLN A 74 0.19 -8.52 4.71
CA GLN A 74 0.64 -8.57 6.09
C GLN A 74 1.99 -7.86 6.25
N MET A 75 2.95 -8.12 5.37
CA MET A 75 4.25 -7.45 5.38
C MET A 75 4.10 -5.95 5.15
N PHE A 76 3.31 -5.54 4.15
CA PHE A 76 3.04 -4.13 3.88
C PHE A 76 2.44 -3.40 5.07
N THR A 77 1.37 -3.95 5.65
CA THR A 77 0.70 -3.31 6.80
C THR A 77 1.61 -3.28 8.03
N THR A 78 2.42 -4.31 8.24
CA THR A 78 3.41 -4.35 9.31
C THR A 78 4.45 -3.23 9.17
N GLU A 79 5.09 -3.10 8.01
CA GLU A 79 6.08 -2.04 7.78
C GLU A 79 5.46 -0.65 7.82
N LEU A 80 4.26 -0.48 7.24
CA LEU A 80 3.52 0.79 7.28
C LEU A 80 3.30 1.27 8.71
N TYR A 81 2.84 0.38 9.60
CA TYR A 81 2.51 0.77 10.97
C TYR A 81 3.75 1.01 11.86
N LYS A 82 4.92 0.43 11.52
CA LYS A 82 6.18 0.77 12.20
C LYS A 82 6.60 2.23 12.00
N LEU A 83 6.18 2.86 10.89
CA LEU A 83 6.51 4.25 10.56
C LEU A 83 5.61 5.29 11.24
N LEU A 84 4.56 4.84 11.94
CA LEU A 84 3.60 5.71 12.64
C LEU A 84 3.85 5.81 14.16
N VAL A 85 4.87 5.12 14.65
CA VAL A 85 5.30 5.10 16.07
C VAL A 85 6.52 6.00 16.23
#